data_AF-A0A146KUR4-F1
#
_entry.id   AF-A0A146KUR4-F1
#
_cell.length_a   1.000
_cell.length_b   1.000
_cell.length_c   1.000
_cell.angle_alpha   90.00
_cell.angle_beta   90.00
_cell.angle_gamma   90.00
#
_symmetry.space_group_name_H-M   'P 1'
#
loop_
_entity.id
_entity.type
_entity.pdbx_description
1 polymer ?
#
loop_
_entity_poly.entity_id
_entity_poly.type
_entity_poly.pdbx_seq_one_letter_code
_entity_poly.pdbx_strand_id
1 'polypeptide(L)'
;LLPWAHGRVGNAANPAYVPVFFSEFSNDMDIISRALNVVYYAASNFYYDKIMGAESDKLIERHFPGCPPLRSIAEDVSLILVNTHDSLHKPPPSSPRVVQVGGMHVRDPQPLKDAVLVDFLETAEQGVILFSMGSMFRSESLPRDKREAFDKALRRVPQKVVWKWESGKAVNGNILYMDWVPQRDVLAHRNVVLFIYHGG
;
A
#
# COMPACT_ATOMS: atom_id res chain seq x y z
N LEU A 1 11.52 1.57 5.91
CA LEU A 1 11.57 3.06 6.01
C LEU A 1 12.07 3.61 4.68
N LEU A 2 11.68 4.83 4.33
CA LEU A 2 12.18 5.47 3.10
C LEU A 2 13.63 5.95 3.31
N PRO A 3 14.48 5.99 2.26
CA PRO A 3 15.91 6.28 2.39
C PRO A 3 16.23 7.56 3.18
N TRP A 4 15.49 8.64 2.93
CA TRP A 4 15.66 9.95 3.56
C TRP A 4 15.11 10.07 4.99
N ALA A 5 14.40 9.07 5.49
CA ALA A 5 13.85 9.09 6.85
C ALA A 5 14.87 8.61 7.89
N HIS A 6 15.85 7.80 7.49
CA HIS A 6 16.79 7.15 8.41
C HIS A 6 17.66 8.15 9.18
N GLY A 7 18.22 9.15 8.49
CA GLY A 7 19.09 10.15 9.11
C GLY A 7 18.42 11.01 10.19
N ARG A 8 17.10 11.24 10.07
CA ARG A 8 16.32 12.10 10.99
C ARG A 8 16.32 11.58 12.43
N VAL A 9 16.41 10.27 12.60
CA VAL A 9 16.35 9.61 13.90
C VAL A 9 17.62 8.81 14.23
N GLY A 10 18.71 9.09 13.52
CA GLY A 10 19.99 8.40 13.69
C GLY A 10 19.90 6.89 13.39
N ASN A 11 19.02 6.47 12.50
CA ASN A 11 18.84 5.06 12.19
C ASN A 11 19.89 4.57 11.18
N ALA A 12 20.72 3.60 11.56
CA ALA A 12 21.84 3.12 10.74
C ALA A 12 21.39 2.13 9.64
N ALA A 13 20.74 2.63 8.58
CA ALA A 13 20.42 1.82 7.40
C ALA A 13 21.56 1.84 6.38
N ASN A 14 22.52 0.92 6.56
CA ASN A 14 23.65 0.79 5.65
C ASN A 14 23.20 0.09 4.34
N PRO A 15 23.32 0.75 3.17
CA PRO A 15 22.93 0.17 1.88
C PRO A 15 23.79 -1.03 1.44
N ALA A 16 24.88 -1.36 2.15
CA ALA A 16 25.63 -2.58 1.89
C ALA A 16 24.88 -3.88 2.25
N TYR A 17 23.84 -3.80 3.08
CA TYR A 17 23.04 -4.97 3.49
C TYR A 17 21.57 -4.68 3.77
N VAL A 18 21.15 -3.41 3.79
CA VAL A 18 19.74 -3.03 3.84
C VAL A 18 19.29 -2.60 2.43
N PRO A 19 18.38 -3.35 1.77
CA PRO A 19 17.90 -2.98 0.44
C PRO A 19 17.12 -1.66 0.49
N VAL A 20 17.32 -0.82 -0.52
CA VAL A 20 16.58 0.42 -0.70
C VAL A 20 15.14 0.08 -1.08
N PHE A 21 14.18 0.78 -0.48
CA PHE A 21 12.74 0.53 -0.69
C PHE A 21 12.30 0.51 -2.17
N PHE A 22 12.95 1.31 -3.03
CA PHE A 22 12.65 1.41 -4.46
C PHE A 22 13.48 0.46 -5.35
N SER A 23 14.24 -0.46 -4.75
CA SER A 23 15.04 -1.44 -5.49
C SER A 23 14.34 -2.80 -5.55
N GLU A 24 14.73 -3.62 -6.51
CA GLU A 24 14.28 -5.02 -6.62
C GLU A 24 15.10 -5.97 -5.72
N PHE A 25 16.01 -5.43 -4.92
CA PHE A 25 16.96 -6.22 -4.14
C PHE A 25 16.36 -6.77 -2.85
N SER A 26 16.78 -7.98 -2.49
CA SER A 26 16.46 -8.60 -1.20
C SER A 26 17.56 -8.32 -0.17
N ASN A 27 17.45 -8.91 1.02
CA ASN A 27 18.53 -8.86 2.02
C ASN A 27 19.76 -9.69 1.63
N ASP A 28 19.65 -10.54 0.61
CA ASP A 28 20.70 -11.44 0.13
C ASP A 28 21.30 -10.91 -1.17
N MET A 29 22.02 -9.79 -1.05
CA MET A 29 22.70 -9.13 -2.17
C MET A 29 24.14 -9.64 -2.35
N ASP A 30 24.51 -9.87 -3.60
CA ASP A 30 25.91 -10.04 -4.00
C ASP A 30 26.65 -8.68 -4.06
N ILE A 31 27.94 -8.69 -4.40
CA ILE A 31 28.77 -7.48 -4.42
C ILE A 31 28.24 -6.44 -5.43
N ILE A 32 27.70 -6.88 -6.57
CA ILE A 32 27.22 -5.97 -7.62
C ILE A 32 25.88 -5.35 -7.18
N SER A 33 24.95 -6.16 -6.68
CA SER A 33 23.69 -5.69 -6.11
C SER A 33 23.92 -4.70 -4.96
N ARG A 34 24.92 -4.96 -4.09
CA ARG A 34 25.28 -4.01 -3.02
C ARG A 34 25.79 -2.69 -3.58
N ALA A 35 26.67 -2.72 -4.58
CA ALA A 35 27.19 -1.51 -5.20
C ALA A 35 26.06 -0.69 -5.86
N LEU A 36 25.15 -1.35 -6.58
CA LEU A 36 23.98 -0.71 -7.18
C LEU A 36 23.02 -0.18 -6.10
N ASN A 37 22.82 -0.91 -5.00
CA ASN A 37 21.98 -0.47 -3.89
C ASN A 37 22.51 0.81 -3.23
N VAL A 38 23.83 0.95 -3.11
CA VAL A 38 24.47 2.20 -2.66
C VAL A 38 24.17 3.35 -3.63
N VAL A 39 24.24 3.10 -4.94
CA VAL A 39 23.89 4.11 -5.96
C VAL A 39 22.42 4.50 -5.85
N TYR A 40 21.49 3.53 -5.74
CA TYR A 40 20.07 3.80 -5.55
C TYR A 40 19.80 4.58 -4.25
N TYR A 41 20.50 4.27 -3.17
CA TYR A 41 20.36 4.98 -1.90
C TYR A 41 20.77 6.44 -2.03
N ALA A 42 21.94 6.70 -2.64
CA ALA A 42 22.43 8.05 -2.88
C ALA A 42 21.51 8.82 -3.83
N ALA A 43 21.09 8.21 -4.94
CA ALA A 43 20.18 8.81 -5.91
C ALA A 43 18.81 9.15 -5.30
N SER A 44 18.25 8.25 -4.47
CA SER A 44 16.97 8.47 -3.80
C SER A 44 17.03 9.65 -2.82
N ASN A 45 18.10 9.74 -2.03
CA ASN A 45 18.30 10.86 -1.11
C ASN A 45 18.52 12.18 -1.86
N PHE A 46 19.31 12.17 -2.94
CA PHE A 46 19.51 13.35 -3.78
C PHE A 46 18.21 13.82 -4.42
N TYR A 47 17.44 12.90 -5.01
CA TYR A 47 16.15 13.19 -5.63
C TYR A 47 15.17 13.78 -4.62
N TYR A 48 15.07 13.17 -3.43
CA TYR A 48 14.21 13.67 -2.37
C TYR A 48 14.61 15.09 -1.92
N ASP A 49 15.89 15.31 -1.61
CA ASP A 49 16.35 16.60 -1.07
C ASP A 49 16.30 17.73 -2.11
N LYS A 50 16.78 17.48 -3.34
CA LYS A 50 16.99 18.53 -4.35
C LYS A 50 15.80 18.76 -5.26
N ILE A 51 15.00 17.75 -5.52
CA ILE A 51 13.90 17.84 -6.49
C ILE A 51 12.57 17.89 -5.76
N MET A 52 12.25 16.87 -4.97
CA MET A 52 10.95 16.82 -4.28
C MET A 52 10.85 17.89 -3.18
N GLY A 53 11.90 18.07 -2.38
CA GLY A 53 11.92 19.03 -1.27
C GLY A 53 11.67 20.46 -1.74
N ALA A 54 12.39 20.91 -2.77
CA ALA A 54 12.27 22.26 -3.31
C ALA A 54 10.85 22.58 -3.83
N GLU A 55 10.21 21.65 -4.55
CA GLU A 55 8.84 21.83 -5.02
C GLU A 55 7.82 21.78 -3.88
N SER A 56 8.06 20.92 -2.88
CA SER A 56 7.18 20.81 -1.70
C SER A 56 7.23 22.06 -0.83
N ASP A 57 8.41 22.67 -0.65
CA ASP A 57 8.58 23.91 0.11
C ASP A 57 7.87 25.09 -0.59
N LYS A 58 7.95 25.19 -1.92
CA LYS A 58 7.17 26.18 -2.70
C LYS A 58 5.66 26.00 -2.49
N LEU A 59 5.20 24.75 -2.46
CA LEU A 59 3.80 24.43 -2.27
C LEU A 59 3.33 24.81 -0.86
N ILE A 60 4.14 24.50 0.16
CA ILE A 60 3.85 24.84 1.56
C ILE A 60 3.81 26.35 1.75
N GLU A 61 4.81 27.09 1.26
CA GLU A 61 4.82 28.55 1.40
C GLU A 61 3.60 29.19 0.72
N ARG A 62 3.16 28.65 -0.42
CA ARG A 62 1.97 29.15 -1.12
C ARG A 62 0.67 28.94 -0.34
N HIS A 63 0.53 27.82 0.37
CA HIS A 63 -0.73 27.45 1.06
C HIS A 63 -0.71 27.80 2.55
N PHE A 64 0.49 27.91 3.13
CA PHE A 64 0.75 28.18 4.55
C PHE A 64 1.91 29.19 4.68
N PRO A 65 1.70 30.47 4.33
CA PRO A 65 2.75 31.48 4.39
C PRO A 65 3.37 31.59 5.78
N GLY A 66 4.71 31.59 5.85
CA GLY A 66 5.45 31.66 7.12
C GLY A 66 5.65 30.31 7.81
N CYS A 67 5.24 29.21 7.18
CA CYS A 67 5.61 27.86 7.62
C CYS A 67 7.12 27.64 7.39
N PRO A 68 7.86 27.06 8.36
CA PRO A 68 9.25 26.68 8.13
C PRO A 68 9.41 25.68 6.97
N PRO A 69 10.59 25.61 6.34
CA PRO A 69 10.88 24.58 5.34
C PRO A 69 10.56 23.18 5.86
N LEU A 70 9.97 22.33 5.03
CA LEU A 70 9.56 20.98 5.43
C LEU A 70 10.72 20.15 5.94
N ARG A 71 11.92 20.39 5.40
CA ARG A 71 13.14 19.74 5.85
C ARG A 71 13.45 20.04 7.33
N SER A 72 13.33 21.29 7.76
CA SER A 72 13.58 21.68 9.15
C SER A 72 12.57 21.02 10.09
N ILE A 73 11.30 20.96 9.69
CA ILE A 73 10.25 20.26 10.44
C ILE A 73 10.57 18.75 10.53
N ALA A 74 11.04 18.16 9.44
CA ALA A 74 11.39 16.75 9.38
C ALA A 74 12.64 16.37 10.18
N GLU A 75 13.58 17.30 10.36
CA GLU A 75 14.79 17.11 11.18
C GLU A 75 14.49 17.15 12.69
N ASP A 76 13.39 17.80 13.11
CA ASP A 76 12.93 17.87 14.51
C ASP A 76 12.08 16.65 14.95
N VAL A 77 12.11 15.56 14.18
CA VAL A 77 11.34 14.35 14.49
C VAL A 77 12.03 13.56 15.62
N SER A 78 11.35 13.44 16.76
CA SER A 78 11.82 12.65 17.90
C SER A 78 11.54 11.15 17.80
N LEU A 79 10.49 10.75 17.06
CA LEU A 79 9.99 9.39 16.98
C LEU A 79 9.33 9.13 15.62
N ILE A 80 9.59 7.97 15.02
CA ILE A 80 8.92 7.51 13.82
C ILE A 80 8.14 6.23 14.14
N LEU A 81 6.83 6.29 13.98
CA LEU A 81 5.95 5.13 14.07
C LEU A 81 5.81 4.51 12.67
N VAL A 82 6.17 3.23 12.52
CA VAL A 82 6.16 2.54 11.22
C VAL A 82 5.10 1.44 11.25
N ASN A 83 4.18 1.44 10.29
CA ASN A 83 3.16 0.39 10.15
C ASN A 83 3.74 -0.86 9.47
N THR A 84 4.63 -1.57 10.17
CA THR A 84 5.21 -2.85 9.77
C THR A 84 5.45 -3.71 11.01
N HIS A 85 5.85 -4.96 10.82
CA HIS A 85 6.15 -5.90 11.89
C HIS A 85 7.36 -6.78 11.52
N ASP A 86 8.16 -7.16 12.51
CA ASP A 86 9.37 -7.97 12.34
C ASP A 86 9.11 -9.36 11.74
N SER A 87 7.86 -9.84 11.80
CA SER A 87 7.48 -11.11 11.16
C SER A 87 7.42 -11.04 9.63
N LEU A 88 7.34 -9.83 9.04
CA LEU A 88 7.18 -9.64 7.60
C LEU A 88 8.51 -9.54 6.86
N HIS A 89 9.60 -9.25 7.57
CA HIS A 89 10.89 -8.95 6.95
C HIS A 89 12.03 -9.25 7.92
N LYS A 90 13.24 -9.45 7.39
CA LYS A 90 14.43 -9.56 8.23
C LYS A 90 14.61 -8.25 9.00
N PRO A 91 14.76 -8.27 10.33
CA PRO A 91 14.85 -7.04 11.12
C PRO A 91 16.15 -6.30 10.75
N PRO A 92 16.06 -5.06 10.25
CA PRO A 92 17.25 -4.25 10.03
C PRO A 92 17.77 -3.72 11.39
N PRO A 93 19.01 -3.22 11.45
CA PRO A 93 19.43 -2.36 12.56
C PRO A 93 18.43 -1.21 12.69
N SER A 94 17.83 -1.07 13.87
CA SER A 94 16.80 -0.06 14.13
C SER A 94 17.17 0.76 15.37
N SER A 95 17.07 2.08 15.24
CA SER A 95 17.12 3.02 16.36
C SER A 95 15.92 2.81 17.28
N PRO A 96 16.04 2.97 18.62
CA PRO A 96 14.90 2.99 19.53
C PRO A 96 13.85 4.07 19.19
N ARG A 97 14.24 5.08 18.41
CA ARG A 97 13.34 6.12 17.88
C ARG A 97 12.49 5.67 16.69
N VAL A 98 12.67 4.45 16.21
CA VAL A 98 11.84 3.83 15.17
C VAL A 98 11.04 2.71 15.82
N VAL A 99 9.75 2.93 16.00
CA VAL A 99 8.86 1.99 16.68
C VAL A 99 7.91 1.38 15.66
N GLN A 100 7.93 0.06 15.58
CA GLN A 100 7.02 -0.70 14.72
C GLN A 100 5.67 -0.83 15.42
N VAL A 101 4.64 -0.30 14.78
CA VAL A 101 3.24 -0.29 15.27
C VAL A 101 2.32 -0.99 14.27
N GLY A 102 2.82 -2.06 13.64
CA GLY A 102 2.13 -2.82 12.62
C GLY A 102 0.71 -3.18 13.02
N GLY A 103 -0.26 -2.69 12.25
CA GLY A 103 -1.66 -2.98 12.47
C GLY A 103 -2.29 -2.31 13.71
N MET A 104 -1.65 -1.33 14.36
CA MET A 104 -2.22 -0.63 15.53
C MET A 104 -3.59 0.03 15.27
N HIS A 105 -3.88 0.36 14.02
CA HIS A 105 -5.16 0.92 13.57
C HIS A 105 -6.20 -0.16 13.19
N VAL A 106 -5.78 -1.42 13.11
CA VAL A 106 -6.66 -2.55 12.80
C VAL A 106 -7.52 -2.82 14.03
N ARG A 107 -8.84 -2.84 13.82
CA ARG A 107 -9.84 -3.15 14.85
C ARG A 107 -10.55 -4.43 14.47
N ASP A 108 -11.26 -5.01 15.43
CA ASP A 108 -12.09 -6.18 15.19
C ASP A 108 -13.05 -5.96 14.01
N PRO A 109 -13.21 -6.99 13.15
CA PRO A 109 -14.15 -6.95 12.05
C PRO A 109 -15.54 -6.57 12.55
N GLN A 110 -16.20 -5.67 11.83
CA GLN A 110 -17.57 -5.29 12.14
C GLN A 110 -18.56 -6.10 11.29
N PRO A 111 -19.79 -6.35 11.78
CA PRO A 111 -20.82 -6.98 10.98
C PRO A 111 -21.09 -6.21 9.69
N LEU A 112 -21.08 -6.92 8.57
CA LEU A 112 -21.44 -6.36 7.26
C LEU A 112 -22.92 -5.99 7.24
N LYS A 113 -23.23 -4.74 6.87
CA LYS A 113 -24.61 -4.19 6.91
C LYS A 113 -25.37 -4.36 5.60
N ASP A 114 -24.67 -4.52 4.50
CA ASP A 114 -25.27 -4.63 3.18
C ASP A 114 -25.78 -6.05 2.97
N ALA A 115 -27.11 -6.22 2.96
CA ALA A 115 -27.74 -7.54 2.87
C ALA A 115 -27.37 -8.29 1.58
N VAL A 116 -27.20 -7.59 0.45
CA VAL A 116 -26.82 -8.23 -0.81
C VAL A 116 -25.38 -8.72 -0.74
N LEU A 117 -24.47 -7.92 -0.18
CA LEU A 117 -23.09 -8.34 0.02
C LEU A 117 -23.03 -9.55 0.96
N VAL A 118 -23.74 -9.52 2.09
CA VAL A 118 -23.80 -10.62 3.05
C VAL A 118 -24.29 -11.90 2.38
N ASP A 119 -25.44 -11.86 1.72
CA ASP A 119 -25.99 -13.02 1.01
C ASP A 119 -25.01 -13.53 -0.07
N PHE A 120 -24.40 -12.61 -0.81
CA PHE A 120 -23.45 -12.96 -1.86
C PHE A 120 -22.21 -13.67 -1.32
N LEU A 121 -21.69 -13.26 -0.16
CA LEU A 121 -20.56 -13.89 0.52
C LEU A 121 -20.94 -15.23 1.15
N GLU A 122 -22.09 -15.35 1.80
CA GLU A 122 -22.51 -16.56 2.52
C GLU A 122 -22.87 -17.70 1.57
N THR A 123 -23.48 -17.39 0.42
CA THR A 123 -23.86 -18.40 -0.60
C THR A 123 -22.71 -18.76 -1.55
N ALA A 124 -21.47 -18.37 -1.24
CA ALA A 124 -20.29 -18.62 -2.07
C ALA A 124 -19.62 -19.96 -1.72
N GLU A 125 -20.16 -21.07 -2.23
CA GLU A 125 -19.65 -22.42 -1.92
C GLU A 125 -18.17 -22.64 -2.32
N GLN A 126 -17.73 -22.01 -3.42
CA GLN A 126 -16.35 -22.13 -3.90
C GLN A 126 -15.42 -21.01 -3.41
N GLY A 127 -15.90 -20.17 -2.50
CA GLY A 127 -15.20 -19.00 -2.01
C GLY A 127 -15.42 -17.74 -2.86
N VAL A 128 -14.82 -16.65 -2.38
CA VAL A 128 -14.97 -15.29 -2.89
C VAL A 128 -13.62 -14.68 -3.19
N ILE A 129 -13.53 -14.03 -4.34
CA ILE A 129 -12.41 -13.17 -4.72
C ILE A 129 -12.84 -11.72 -4.49
N LEU A 130 -12.06 -10.97 -3.70
CA LEU A 130 -12.20 -9.53 -3.61
C LEU A 130 -11.27 -8.87 -4.63
N PHE A 131 -11.82 -8.07 -5.55
CA PHE A 131 -11.05 -7.26 -6.49
C PHE A 131 -11.22 -5.78 -6.12
N SER A 132 -10.16 -5.13 -5.65
CA SER A 132 -10.17 -3.70 -5.29
C SER A 132 -8.84 -3.01 -5.63
N MET A 133 -8.89 -2.02 -6.53
CA MET A 133 -7.71 -1.23 -6.94
C MET A 133 -7.44 -0.03 -6.01
N GLY A 134 -8.06 0.00 -4.83
CA GLY A 134 -7.95 1.11 -3.89
C GLY A 134 -8.77 2.34 -4.31
N SER A 135 -8.47 3.49 -3.72
CA SER A 135 -9.17 4.76 -3.98
C SER A 135 -8.60 5.54 -5.16
N MET A 136 -7.30 5.37 -5.45
CA MET A 136 -6.60 6.13 -6.49
C MET A 136 -6.86 5.60 -7.90
N PHE A 137 -6.95 4.27 -8.04
CA PHE A 137 -7.23 3.63 -9.32
C PHE A 137 -8.70 3.22 -9.39
N ARG A 138 -9.48 3.98 -10.16
CA ARG A 138 -10.90 3.68 -10.39
C ARG A 138 -11.00 2.55 -11.41
N SER A 139 -11.62 1.43 -11.06
CA SER A 139 -11.78 0.29 -11.97
C SER A 139 -12.50 0.68 -13.27
N GLU A 140 -13.43 1.64 -13.19
CA GLU A 140 -14.14 2.16 -14.37
C GLU A 140 -13.24 2.95 -15.35
N SER A 141 -12.13 3.51 -14.87
CA SER A 141 -11.19 4.31 -15.67
C SER A 141 -10.20 3.46 -16.47
N LEU A 142 -10.19 2.14 -16.25
CA LEU A 142 -9.41 1.22 -17.05
C LEU A 142 -9.83 1.30 -18.54
N PRO A 143 -8.87 1.19 -19.48
CA PRO A 143 -9.17 1.05 -20.89
C PRO A 143 -10.20 -0.06 -21.14
N ARG A 144 -11.11 0.16 -22.11
CA ARG A 144 -12.24 -0.75 -22.35
C ARG A 144 -11.80 -2.19 -22.59
N ASP A 145 -10.75 -2.39 -23.38
CA ASP A 145 -10.16 -3.70 -23.67
C ASP A 145 -9.68 -4.40 -22.38
N LYS A 146 -9.08 -3.66 -21.44
CA LYS A 146 -8.65 -4.20 -20.15
C LYS A 146 -9.83 -4.54 -19.24
N ARG A 147 -10.85 -3.69 -19.19
CA ARG A 147 -12.09 -3.95 -18.41
C ARG A 147 -12.78 -5.20 -18.90
N GLU A 148 -12.95 -5.34 -20.21
CA GLU A 148 -13.56 -6.51 -20.84
C GLU A 148 -12.70 -7.77 -20.62
N ALA A 149 -11.37 -7.66 -20.66
CA ALA A 149 -10.47 -8.78 -20.37
C ALA A 149 -10.59 -9.27 -18.91
N PHE A 150 -10.60 -8.37 -17.93
CA PHE A 150 -10.80 -8.72 -16.53
C PHE A 150 -12.18 -9.31 -16.28
N ASP A 151 -13.23 -8.66 -16.77
CA ASP A 151 -14.61 -9.17 -16.66
C ASP A 151 -14.74 -10.59 -17.22
N LYS A 152 -14.24 -10.82 -18.44
CA LYS A 152 -14.26 -12.13 -19.09
C LYS A 152 -13.46 -13.18 -18.33
N ALA A 153 -12.32 -12.82 -17.76
CA ALA A 153 -11.50 -13.74 -16.97
C ALA A 153 -12.18 -14.10 -15.63
N LEU A 154 -12.69 -13.09 -14.92
CA LEU A 154 -13.37 -13.26 -13.63
C LEU A 154 -14.69 -14.03 -13.76
N ARG A 155 -15.38 -13.94 -14.90
CA ARG A 155 -16.58 -14.76 -15.16
C ARG A 155 -16.32 -16.24 -15.36
N ARG A 156 -15.08 -16.61 -15.69
CA ARG A 156 -14.70 -18.00 -15.97
C ARG A 156 -14.28 -18.76 -14.73
N VAL A 157 -13.90 -18.06 -13.67
CA VAL A 157 -13.57 -18.71 -12.40
C VAL A 157 -14.84 -19.08 -11.68
N PRO A 158 -14.86 -20.21 -10.95
CA PRO A 158 -16.08 -20.68 -10.31
C PRO A 158 -16.36 -19.98 -8.96
N GLN A 159 -15.41 -19.21 -8.44
CA GLN A 159 -15.60 -18.33 -7.28
C GLN A 159 -16.58 -17.20 -7.61
N LYS A 160 -17.25 -16.72 -6.57
CA LYS A 160 -17.90 -15.41 -6.63
C LYS A 160 -16.86 -14.29 -6.55
N VAL A 161 -17.13 -13.16 -7.18
CA VAL A 161 -16.21 -12.03 -7.24
C VAL A 161 -16.91 -10.78 -6.75
N VAL A 162 -16.38 -10.15 -5.71
CA VAL A 162 -16.77 -8.79 -5.31
C VAL A 162 -15.79 -7.84 -5.99
N TRP A 163 -16.26 -7.05 -6.94
CA TRP A 163 -15.43 -6.10 -7.68
C TRP A 163 -15.80 -4.66 -7.31
N LYS A 164 -14.87 -3.96 -6.65
CA LYS A 164 -15.00 -2.52 -6.40
C LYS A 164 -15.07 -1.76 -7.73
N TRP A 165 -16.20 -1.09 -7.96
CA TRP A 165 -16.57 -0.45 -9.22
C TRP A 165 -17.36 0.84 -8.99
N GLU A 166 -16.81 1.96 -9.44
CA GLU A 166 -17.29 3.30 -9.08
C GLU A 166 -18.59 3.74 -9.76
N SER A 167 -19.13 2.95 -10.70
CA SER A 167 -20.40 3.26 -11.40
C SER A 167 -21.65 2.66 -10.73
N GLY A 168 -21.55 2.21 -9.47
CA GLY A 168 -22.68 1.73 -8.67
C GLY A 168 -22.72 0.21 -8.49
N LYS A 169 -23.81 -0.24 -7.87
CA LYS A 169 -23.99 -1.62 -7.43
C LYS A 169 -24.80 -2.45 -8.43
N ALA A 170 -24.27 -3.59 -8.83
CA ALA A 170 -24.94 -4.52 -9.74
C ALA A 170 -24.47 -5.96 -9.50
N VAL A 171 -25.34 -6.94 -9.76
CA VAL A 171 -24.97 -8.36 -9.79
C VAL A 171 -25.10 -8.86 -11.21
N ASN A 172 -24.07 -9.54 -11.72
CA ASN A 172 -24.09 -10.13 -13.05
C ASN A 172 -23.33 -11.46 -13.04
N GLY A 173 -24.07 -12.56 -13.02
CA GLY A 173 -23.51 -13.91 -12.90
C GLY A 173 -22.81 -14.08 -11.55
N ASN A 174 -21.54 -14.48 -11.59
CA ASN A 174 -20.70 -14.66 -10.39
C ASN A 174 -20.03 -13.37 -9.91
N ILE A 175 -20.32 -12.20 -10.49
CA ILE A 175 -19.70 -10.92 -10.12
C ILE A 175 -20.72 -9.99 -9.46
N LEU A 176 -20.37 -9.46 -8.29
CA LEU A 176 -21.03 -8.36 -7.59
C LEU A 176 -20.15 -7.11 -7.72
N TYR A 177 -20.62 -6.13 -8.47
CA TYR A 177 -20.04 -4.79 -8.55
C TYR A 177 -20.55 -3.94 -7.40
N MET A 178 -19.66 -3.19 -6.75
CA MET A 178 -20.00 -2.26 -5.66
C MET A 178 -19.10 -1.03 -5.70
N ASP A 179 -19.68 0.15 -5.57
CA ASP A 179 -18.97 1.43 -5.46
C ASP A 179 -18.12 1.51 -4.19
N TRP A 180 -18.66 1.00 -3.09
CA TRP A 180 -18.00 0.92 -1.80
C TRP A 180 -18.06 -0.48 -1.23
N VAL A 181 -16.88 -1.01 -0.86
CA VAL A 181 -16.75 -2.28 -0.18
C VAL A 181 -16.11 -2.02 1.18
N PRO A 182 -16.70 -2.47 2.31
CA PRO A 182 -16.04 -2.46 3.62
C PRO A 182 -14.89 -3.49 3.62
N GLN A 183 -13.80 -3.14 2.92
CA GLN A 183 -12.73 -4.05 2.48
C GLN A 183 -12.17 -4.91 3.62
N ARG A 184 -11.88 -4.31 4.78
CA ARG A 184 -11.35 -5.04 5.93
C ARG A 184 -12.32 -6.11 6.45
N ASP A 185 -13.58 -5.75 6.60
CA ASP A 185 -14.59 -6.65 7.15
C ASP A 185 -14.92 -7.77 6.15
N VAL A 186 -14.87 -7.47 4.83
CA VAL A 186 -14.93 -8.49 3.77
C VAL A 186 -13.72 -9.40 3.79
N LEU A 187 -12.50 -8.86 3.88
CA LEU A 187 -11.27 -9.67 3.96
C LEU A 187 -11.23 -10.58 5.19
N ALA A 188 -11.92 -10.20 6.27
CA ALA A 188 -12.07 -11.03 7.46
C ALA A 188 -13.15 -12.12 7.32
N HIS A 189 -13.93 -12.11 6.25
CA HIS A 189 -14.99 -13.09 6.02
C HIS A 189 -14.42 -14.44 5.60
N ARG A 190 -14.86 -15.53 6.24
CA ARG A 190 -14.33 -16.90 6.05
C ARG A 190 -14.31 -17.40 4.60
N ASN A 191 -15.26 -16.94 3.78
CA ASN A 191 -15.36 -17.37 2.38
C ASN A 191 -14.44 -16.57 1.43
N VAL A 192 -13.78 -15.50 1.89
CA VAL A 192 -12.84 -14.76 1.04
C VAL A 192 -11.51 -15.50 0.97
N VAL A 193 -11.14 -15.91 -0.24
CA VAL A 193 -9.98 -16.78 -0.49
C VAL A 193 -8.87 -16.10 -1.28
N LEU A 194 -9.18 -14.99 -1.95
CA LEU A 194 -8.21 -14.24 -2.75
C LEU A 194 -8.52 -12.75 -2.72
N PHE A 195 -7.46 -11.95 -2.62
CA PHE A 195 -7.52 -10.50 -2.77
C PHE A 195 -6.67 -10.05 -3.96
N ILE A 196 -7.31 -9.47 -4.97
CA ILE A 196 -6.66 -8.83 -6.13
C ILE A 196 -6.65 -7.33 -5.87
N TYR A 197 -5.45 -6.75 -5.78
CA TYR A 197 -5.25 -5.35 -5.42
C TYR A 197 -4.07 -4.72 -6.15
N HIS A 198 -3.99 -3.38 -6.10
CA HIS A 198 -3.00 -2.60 -6.85
C HIS A 198 -1.60 -2.51 -6.22
N GLY A 199 -1.35 -3.19 -5.09
CA GLY A 199 -0.04 -3.14 -4.41
C GLY A 199 0.20 -1.93 -3.51
N GLY A 200 -0.83 -1.13 -3.22
CA GLY A 200 -0.74 -0.02 -2.26
C GLY A 200 -0.73 -0.47 -0.80
#